data_AF-C6HC21-F1
#
_entry.id   AF-C6HC21-F1
#
_cell.length_a   1.000
_cell.length_b   1.000
_cell.length_c   1.000
_cell.angle_alpha   90.00
_cell.angle_beta   90.00
_cell.angle_gamma   90.00
#
_symmetry.space_group_name_H-M   'P 1'
#
loop_
_entity.id
_entity.type
_entity.pdbx_description
1 polymer ?
#
loop_
_entity_poly.entity_id
_entity_poly.type
_entity_poly.pdbx_seq_one_letter_code
_entity_poly.pdbx_strand_id
1 'polypeptide(L)'
;MAAKLPPPSLDLSYFMTHLYQSLYPLSLHPEIEYNPNKSLHLPDPSSSLPEHAQIKTDNKVNFQTPTVLLLRCLQSTLLAKGTNAAPPVRVAGFTKRLMTASLQLPEKSSLALLSLLTRVAKQHGRKIAPLWNTEERRGDGVFNPLAETVEESNVFAGNVWEGELLRLHYCPKVREAAKEVENVVASVK
;
A
#
# COMPACT_ATOMS: atom_id res chain seq x y z
N MET A 1 4.52 13.78 43.95
CA MET A 1 4.95 13.01 42.76
C MET A 1 3.71 12.37 42.14
N ALA A 2 3.16 12.94 41.07
CA ALA A 2 2.06 12.32 40.34
C ALA A 2 2.64 11.22 39.44
N ALA A 3 2.28 9.96 39.69
CA ALA A 3 2.60 8.85 38.81
C ALA A 3 1.89 9.10 37.47
N LYS A 4 2.68 9.35 36.42
CA LYS A 4 2.18 9.49 35.05
C LYS A 4 1.65 8.12 34.62
N LEU A 5 0.33 7.97 34.59
CA LEU A 5 -0.30 6.76 34.05
C LEU A 5 0.29 6.50 32.65
N PRO A 6 0.66 5.25 32.32
CA PRO A 6 1.03 4.91 30.96
C PRO A 6 -0.12 5.28 30.02
N PRO A 7 0.17 5.85 28.84
CA PRO A 7 -0.88 6.18 27.88
C PRO A 7 -1.68 4.91 27.57
N PRO A 8 -3.01 5.02 27.36
CA PRO A 8 -3.86 3.87 27.07
C PRO A 8 -3.30 3.10 25.87
N SER A 9 -3.06 1.80 26.05
CA SER A 9 -2.61 0.91 24.98
C SER A 9 -3.76 0.71 24.00
N LEU A 10 -3.70 1.43 22.89
CA LEU A 10 -4.72 1.35 21.84
C LEU A 10 -4.46 0.10 20.99
N ASP A 11 -5.38 -0.86 21.01
CA ASP A 11 -5.28 -2.06 20.18
C ASP A 11 -5.54 -1.71 18.72
N LEU A 12 -4.51 -1.86 17.88
CA LEU A 12 -4.54 -1.57 16.45
C LEU A 12 -4.94 -2.79 15.61
N SER A 13 -5.18 -3.95 16.21
CA SER A 13 -5.38 -5.21 15.49
C SER A 13 -6.57 -5.14 14.52
N TYR A 14 -7.72 -4.62 14.98
CA TYR A 14 -8.89 -4.43 14.12
C TYR A 14 -8.60 -3.50 12.93
N PHE A 15 -7.91 -2.38 13.18
CA PHE A 15 -7.53 -1.45 12.13
C PHE A 15 -6.60 -2.09 11.10
N MET A 16 -5.63 -2.90 11.54
CA MET A 16 -4.71 -3.60 10.63
C MET A 16 -5.44 -4.61 9.75
N THR A 17 -6.35 -5.41 10.33
CA THR A 17 -7.16 -6.37 9.57
C THR A 17 -8.03 -5.64 8.55
N HIS A 18 -8.73 -4.59 8.96
CA HIS A 18 -9.58 -3.82 8.06
C HIS A 18 -8.76 -3.13 6.94
N LEU A 19 -7.60 -2.57 7.28
CA LEU A 19 -6.68 -1.98 6.30
C LEU A 19 -6.21 -3.02 5.30
N TYR A 20 -5.87 -4.23 5.75
CA TYR A 20 -5.44 -5.34 4.89
C TYR A 20 -6.55 -5.78 3.92
N GLN A 21 -7.78 -5.93 4.41
CA GLN A 21 -8.95 -6.31 3.61
C GLN A 21 -9.31 -5.25 2.57
N SER A 22 -9.15 -3.98 2.93
CA SER A 22 -9.52 -2.84 2.08
C SER A 22 -8.60 -2.65 0.87
N LEU A 23 -7.40 -3.24 0.84
CA LEU A 23 -6.42 -3.00 -0.22
C LEU A 23 -6.91 -3.38 -1.63
N TYR A 24 -7.54 -4.55 -1.80
CA TYR A 24 -8.02 -4.96 -3.12
C TYR A 24 -9.23 -4.15 -3.60
N PRO A 25 -10.30 -4.00 -2.80
CA PRO A 25 -11.43 -3.16 -3.20
C PRO A 25 -11.01 -1.73 -3.53
N LEU A 26 -10.09 -1.15 -2.76
CA LEU A 26 -9.57 0.20 -3.03
C LEU A 26 -8.76 0.25 -4.32
N SER A 27 -7.94 -0.77 -4.62
CA SER A 27 -7.15 -0.80 -5.85
C SER A 27 -7.99 -0.86 -7.13
N LEU A 28 -9.24 -1.32 -7.02
CA LEU A 28 -10.21 -1.38 -8.11
C LEU A 28 -11.19 -0.20 -8.11
N HIS A 29 -11.09 0.71 -7.13
CA HIS A 29 -12.01 1.82 -7.00
C HIS A 29 -11.70 2.90 -8.05
N PRO A 30 -12.66 3.26 -8.93
CA PRO A 30 -12.40 4.21 -10.02
C PRO A 30 -12.02 5.62 -9.51
N GLU A 31 -12.50 5.98 -8.31
CA GLU A 31 -12.25 7.28 -7.70
C GLU A 31 -11.02 7.30 -6.75
N ILE A 32 -10.13 6.31 -6.80
CA ILE A 32 -9.00 6.23 -5.86
C ILE A 32 -8.06 7.46 -5.94
N GLU A 33 -7.98 8.09 -7.13
CA GLU A 33 -7.23 9.33 -7.38
C GLU A 33 -8.13 10.58 -7.44
N TYR A 34 -9.44 10.46 -7.19
CA TYR A 34 -10.36 11.59 -7.26
C TYR A 34 -10.06 12.61 -6.17
N ASN A 35 -9.97 13.88 -6.58
CA ASN A 35 -9.85 15.02 -5.68
C ASN A 35 -11.04 15.95 -5.92
N PRO A 36 -11.88 16.24 -4.92
CA PRO A 36 -13.05 17.10 -5.10
C PRO A 36 -12.67 18.55 -5.51
N ASN A 37 -11.47 19.01 -5.16
CA ASN A 37 -10.97 20.33 -5.55
C ASN A 37 -10.40 20.36 -6.98
N LYS A 38 -10.27 19.20 -7.63
CA LYS A 38 -9.77 19.09 -9.01
C LYS A 38 -10.54 17.99 -9.72
N SER A 39 -11.66 18.37 -10.33
CA SER A 39 -12.45 17.46 -11.15
C SER A 39 -11.60 16.90 -12.31
N LEU A 40 -11.65 15.59 -12.49
CA LEU A 40 -11.12 14.90 -13.67
C LEU A 40 -12.13 14.89 -14.83
N HIS A 41 -13.37 15.33 -14.58
CA HIS A 41 -14.39 15.45 -15.61
C HIS A 41 -14.14 16.71 -16.43
N LEU A 42 -14.27 16.56 -17.74
CA LEU A 42 -14.41 17.70 -18.65
C LEU A 42 -15.65 18.50 -18.25
N PRO A 43 -15.64 19.84 -18.39
CA PRO A 43 -16.84 20.65 -18.22
C PRO A 43 -17.96 20.13 -19.15
N ASP A 44 -19.18 20.04 -18.62
CA ASP A 44 -20.33 19.65 -19.43
C ASP A 44 -20.56 20.71 -20.52
N PRO A 45 -20.56 20.35 -21.82
CA PRO A 45 -20.74 21.30 -22.92
C PRO A 45 -22.09 22.03 -22.89
N SER A 46 -23.06 21.53 -22.11
CA SER A 46 -24.38 22.16 -21.90
C SER A 46 -24.45 23.07 -20.66
N SER A 47 -23.41 23.07 -19.82
CA SER A 47 -23.40 23.90 -18.62
C SER A 47 -23.03 25.35 -18.96
N SER A 48 -24.00 26.25 -18.87
CA SER A 48 -23.82 27.70 -19.05
C SER A 48 -23.10 28.38 -17.87
N LEU A 49 -22.36 27.62 -17.06
CA LEU A 49 -21.66 28.11 -15.89
C LEU A 49 -20.22 28.46 -16.29
N PRO A 50 -19.70 29.64 -15.92
CA PRO A 50 -18.33 30.01 -16.26
C PRO A 50 -17.33 28.97 -15.72
N GLU A 51 -16.27 28.68 -16.50
CA GLU A 51 -15.22 27.67 -16.25
C GLU A 51 -14.58 27.69 -14.84
N HIS A 52 -14.85 28.74 -14.05
CA HIS A 52 -14.30 29.00 -12.73
C HIS A 52 -15.31 28.88 -11.58
N ALA A 53 -16.57 28.52 -11.85
CA ALA A 53 -17.58 28.25 -10.82
C ALA A 53 -17.40 26.84 -10.23
N GLN A 54 -16.16 26.48 -9.89
CA GLN A 54 -15.95 25.38 -8.95
C GLN A 54 -16.55 25.83 -7.62
N ILE A 55 -17.51 25.07 -7.12
CA ILE A 55 -18.09 25.25 -5.80
C ILE A 55 -16.92 25.14 -4.81
N LYS A 56 -16.36 26.28 -4.40
CA LYS A 56 -15.52 26.38 -3.22
C LYS A 56 -16.42 26.13 -2.02
N THR A 57 -16.72 24.86 -1.74
CA THR A 57 -17.17 24.53 -0.39
C THR A 57 -15.97 24.82 0.50
N ASP A 58 -16.05 25.84 1.34
CA ASP A 58 -15.08 26.19 2.40
C ASP A 58 -15.03 25.12 3.50
N ASN A 59 -14.99 23.84 3.09
CA ASN A 59 -14.75 22.73 3.97
C ASN A 59 -13.24 22.71 4.22
N LYS A 60 -12.84 23.37 5.31
CA LYS A 60 -11.48 23.42 5.90
C LYS A 60 -11.05 22.05 6.44
N VAL A 61 -11.31 20.99 5.70
CA VAL A 61 -10.86 19.62 5.95
C VAL A 61 -9.83 19.34 4.87
N ASN A 62 -8.69 18.74 5.23
CA ASN A 62 -7.60 18.46 4.30
C ASN A 62 -8.07 17.42 3.26
N PHE A 63 -8.71 17.86 2.18
CA PHE A 63 -9.22 16.99 1.12
C PHE A 63 -8.05 16.41 0.35
N GLN A 64 -7.80 15.14 0.65
CA GLN A 64 -6.76 14.34 0.06
C GLN A 64 -7.42 13.21 -0.71
N THR A 65 -6.79 12.77 -1.81
CA THR A 65 -7.30 11.60 -2.51
C THR A 65 -7.26 10.38 -1.58
N PRO A 66 -8.16 9.39 -1.76
CA PRO A 66 -8.12 8.13 -1.01
C PRO A 66 -6.73 7.49 -0.99
N THR A 67 -6.01 7.52 -2.11
CA THR A 67 -4.61 7.03 -2.20
C THR A 67 -3.68 7.69 -1.17
N VAL A 68 -3.75 9.01 -0.97
CA VAL A 68 -2.82 9.68 -0.05
C VAL A 68 -3.12 9.33 1.40
N LEU A 69 -4.40 9.21 1.77
CA LEU A 69 -4.79 8.73 3.10
C LEU A 69 -4.34 7.28 3.32
N LEU A 70 -4.58 6.41 2.34
CA LEU A 70 -4.14 5.02 2.37
C LEU A 70 -2.62 4.91 2.56
N LEU A 71 -1.84 5.70 1.82
CA LEU A 71 -0.38 5.74 1.94
C LEU A 71 0.08 6.16 3.34
N ARG A 72 -0.60 7.10 3.99
CA ARG A 72 -0.27 7.49 5.37
C ARG A 72 -0.57 6.37 6.36
N CYS A 73 -1.72 5.72 6.22
CA CYS A 73 -2.10 4.57 7.04
C CYS A 73 -1.09 3.43 6.90
N LEU A 74 -0.73 3.08 5.66
CA LEU A 74 0.25 2.04 5.37
C LEU A 74 1.65 2.42 5.85
N GLN A 75 2.08 3.66 5.66
CA GLN A 75 3.36 4.14 6.16
C GLN A 75 3.43 4.05 7.69
N SER A 76 2.40 4.49 8.41
CA SER A 76 2.35 4.41 9.87
C SER A 76 2.35 2.96 10.35
N THR A 77 1.75 2.05 9.59
CA THR A 77 1.63 0.63 9.92
C THR A 77 2.92 -0.13 9.65
N LEU A 78 3.47 0.02 8.44
CA LEU A 78 4.56 -0.81 7.93
C LEU A 78 5.95 -0.27 8.31
N LEU A 79 6.06 1.02 8.61
CA LEU A 79 7.32 1.65 9.01
C LEU A 79 7.38 2.00 10.50
N ALA A 80 6.41 1.53 11.30
CA ALA A 80 6.45 1.65 12.76
C ALA A 80 7.75 1.06 13.34
N LYS A 81 8.29 1.71 14.38
CA LYS A 81 9.54 1.32 15.05
C LYS A 81 9.30 0.96 16.52
N GLY A 82 10.26 0.26 17.12
CA GLY A 82 10.21 -0.11 18.54
C GLY A 82 9.16 -1.18 18.83
N THR A 83 8.43 -1.01 19.94
CA THR A 83 7.39 -1.95 20.40
C THR A 83 6.21 -2.08 19.43
N ASN A 84 6.06 -1.14 18.50
CA ASN A 84 4.99 -1.13 17.51
C ASN A 84 5.41 -1.75 16.16
N ALA A 85 6.64 -2.29 16.07
CA ALA A 85 7.13 -2.87 14.82
C ALA A 85 6.35 -4.15 14.48
N ALA A 86 5.81 -4.21 13.26
CA ALA A 86 5.02 -5.35 12.81
C ALA A 86 5.87 -6.64 12.73
N PRO A 87 5.27 -7.82 13.06
CA PRO A 87 5.91 -9.11 12.88
C PRO A 87 6.19 -9.39 11.39
N PRO A 88 7.19 -10.24 11.05
CA PRO A 88 7.57 -10.52 9.67
C PRO A 88 6.40 -10.94 8.76
N VAL A 89 5.52 -11.82 9.25
CA VAL A 89 4.33 -12.29 8.51
C VAL A 89 3.45 -11.13 8.07
N ARG A 90 3.22 -10.14 8.95
CA ARG A 90 2.41 -8.96 8.62
C ARG A 90 3.07 -8.10 7.55
N VAL A 91 4.34 -7.77 7.72
CA VAL A 91 5.07 -6.96 6.74
C VAL A 91 5.10 -7.66 5.37
N ALA A 92 5.35 -8.97 5.35
CA ALA A 92 5.34 -9.77 4.14
C ALA A 92 3.96 -9.83 3.49
N GLY A 93 2.90 -10.09 4.26
CA GLY A 93 1.52 -10.17 3.76
C GLY A 93 1.03 -8.86 3.14
N PHE A 94 1.29 -7.75 3.82
CA PHE A 94 1.03 -6.42 3.25
C PHE A 94 1.87 -6.17 2.01
N THR A 95 3.17 -6.51 2.02
CA THR A 95 4.06 -6.36 0.86
C THR A 95 3.52 -7.12 -0.35
N LYS A 96 3.19 -8.41 -0.19
CA LYS A 96 2.63 -9.24 -1.26
C LYS A 96 1.32 -8.67 -1.79
N ARG A 97 0.38 -8.30 -0.90
CA ARG A 97 -0.92 -7.74 -1.29
C ARG A 97 -0.77 -6.37 -1.98
N LEU A 98 0.15 -5.53 -1.53
CA LEU A 98 0.45 -4.23 -2.16
C LEU A 98 1.09 -4.39 -3.54
N MET A 99 1.98 -5.37 -3.72
CA MET A 99 2.54 -5.70 -5.05
C MET A 99 1.43 -6.11 -6.03
N THR A 100 0.45 -6.92 -5.58
CA THR A 100 -0.75 -7.24 -6.36
C THR A 100 -1.61 -6.01 -6.64
N ALA A 101 -1.85 -5.15 -5.63
CA ALA A 101 -2.64 -3.92 -5.80
C ALA A 101 -1.98 -2.95 -6.80
N SER A 102 -0.65 -2.86 -6.83
CA SER A 102 0.09 -2.02 -7.79
C SER A 102 -0.14 -2.41 -9.25
N LEU A 103 -0.61 -3.63 -9.55
CA LEU A 103 -1.00 -4.02 -10.91
C LEU A 103 -2.33 -3.40 -11.36
N GLN A 104 -3.21 -3.07 -10.42
CA GLN A 104 -4.57 -2.60 -10.70
C GLN A 104 -4.72 -1.08 -10.58
N LEU A 105 -3.73 -0.44 -9.95
CA LEU A 105 -3.76 1.00 -9.69
C LEU A 105 -3.36 1.83 -10.92
N PRO A 106 -3.89 3.06 -11.05
CA PRO A 106 -3.40 4.03 -12.02
C PRO A 106 -1.94 4.42 -11.73
N GLU A 107 -1.25 4.95 -12.75
CA GLU A 107 0.19 5.23 -12.72
C GLU A 107 0.69 5.94 -11.46
N LYS A 108 0.02 7.02 -11.03
CA LYS A 108 0.48 7.84 -9.90
C LYS A 108 0.35 7.09 -8.58
N SER A 109 -0.77 6.39 -8.40
CA SER A 109 -0.98 5.53 -7.23
C SER A 109 -0.01 4.36 -7.19
N SER A 110 0.24 3.70 -8.32
CA SER A 110 1.24 2.63 -8.42
C SER A 110 2.64 3.11 -8.07
N LEU A 111 3.07 4.27 -8.61
CA LEU A 111 4.36 4.88 -8.25
C LEU A 111 4.49 5.16 -6.76
N ALA A 112 3.45 5.72 -6.15
CA ALA A 112 3.47 6.07 -4.74
C ALA A 112 3.49 4.82 -3.84
N LEU A 113 2.76 3.76 -4.22
CA LEU A 113 2.76 2.48 -3.52
C LEU A 113 4.13 1.78 -3.64
N LEU A 114 4.72 1.75 -4.83
CA LEU A 114 6.06 1.18 -5.06
C LEU A 114 7.13 1.96 -4.30
N SER A 115 7.04 3.29 -4.26
CA SER A 115 7.95 4.13 -3.44
C SER A 115 7.84 3.80 -1.95
N LEU A 116 6.62 3.56 -1.44
CA LEU A 116 6.43 3.08 -0.07
C LEU A 116 7.04 1.68 0.13
N LEU A 117 6.83 0.76 -0.81
CA LEU A 117 7.40 -0.59 -0.77
C LEU A 117 8.93 -0.58 -0.79
N THR A 118 9.56 0.32 -1.55
CA THR A 118 11.01 0.55 -1.51
C THR A 118 11.47 0.92 -0.09
N ARG A 119 10.73 1.79 0.60
CA ARG A 119 11.06 2.16 1.99
C ARG A 119 10.85 0.99 2.96
N VAL A 120 9.80 0.20 2.75
CA VAL A 120 9.56 -1.03 3.51
C VAL A 120 10.69 -2.02 3.29
N ALA A 121 11.16 -2.21 2.06
CA ALA A 121 12.30 -3.06 1.74
C ALA A 121 13.60 -2.55 2.39
N LYS A 122 13.84 -1.23 2.39
CA LYS A 122 15.00 -0.63 3.08
C LYS A 122 14.97 -0.89 4.60
N GLN A 123 13.80 -0.86 5.23
CA GLN A 123 13.65 -1.03 6.68
C GLN A 123 13.51 -2.51 7.12
N HIS A 124 12.87 -3.33 6.31
CA HIS A 124 12.41 -4.68 6.65
C HIS A 124 12.82 -5.73 5.62
N GLY A 125 13.83 -5.45 4.80
CA GLY A 125 14.30 -6.32 3.73
C GLY A 125 14.43 -7.78 4.14
N ARG A 126 15.07 -8.07 5.28
CA ARG A 126 15.26 -9.45 5.77
C ARG A 126 13.96 -10.19 6.07
N LYS A 127 12.92 -9.44 6.48
CA LYS A 127 11.60 -10.01 6.81
C LYS A 127 10.80 -10.35 5.55
N ILE A 128 11.06 -9.67 4.43
CA ILE A 128 10.31 -9.82 3.17
C ILE A 128 11.10 -10.51 2.07
N ALA A 129 12.43 -10.59 2.18
CA ALA A 129 13.33 -11.26 1.24
C ALA A 129 12.91 -12.70 0.93
N PRO A 130 12.37 -13.47 1.90
CA PRO A 130 11.83 -14.77 1.59
C PRO A 130 10.79 -14.74 0.48
N LEU A 131 10.03 -13.66 0.24
CA LEU A 131 9.05 -13.60 -0.87
C LEU A 131 9.67 -13.60 -2.27
N TRP A 132 10.93 -13.16 -2.40
CA TRP A 132 11.71 -13.18 -3.65
C TRP A 132 12.60 -14.42 -3.75
N ASN A 133 13.09 -14.95 -2.61
CA ASN A 133 14.00 -16.10 -2.57
C ASN A 133 13.24 -17.36 -2.13
N THR A 134 13.01 -18.29 -3.05
CA THR A 134 12.23 -19.52 -2.79
C THR A 134 13.02 -20.63 -2.10
N GLU A 135 14.35 -20.55 -2.08
CA GLU A 135 15.22 -21.63 -1.57
C GLU A 135 15.16 -21.81 -0.04
N GLU A 136 14.69 -20.80 0.70
CA GLU A 136 14.68 -20.82 2.17
C GLU A 136 13.38 -21.37 2.80
N ARG A 137 12.43 -21.87 1.98
CA ARG A 137 11.07 -22.14 2.45
C ARG A 137 10.77 -23.62 2.65
N ARG A 138 10.23 -23.97 3.82
CA ARG A 138 9.50 -25.22 4.08
C ARG A 138 8.04 -24.84 4.36
N GLY A 139 7.11 -25.24 3.50
CA GLY A 139 5.68 -24.95 3.64
C GLY A 139 4.82 -25.97 2.90
N ASP A 140 3.53 -25.96 3.17
CA ASP A 140 2.47 -26.77 2.54
C ASP A 140 2.12 -26.31 1.10
N GLY A 141 2.67 -25.18 0.66
CA GLY A 141 2.68 -24.72 -0.72
C GLY A 141 1.44 -23.94 -1.16
N VAL A 142 0.49 -23.65 -0.27
CA VAL A 142 -0.77 -22.99 -0.64
C VAL A 142 -0.87 -21.60 -0.01
N PHE A 143 -0.65 -20.57 -0.84
CA PHE A 143 -0.94 -19.18 -0.50
C PHE A 143 -2.41 -18.85 -0.75
N ASN A 144 -3.08 -18.23 0.24
CA ASN A 144 -4.45 -17.73 0.10
C ASN A 144 -4.45 -16.21 -0.11
N PRO A 145 -4.60 -15.71 -1.35
CA PRO A 145 -4.61 -14.27 -1.61
C PRO A 145 -5.83 -13.55 -1.01
N LEU A 146 -6.96 -14.25 -0.84
CA LEU A 146 -8.25 -13.69 -0.41
C LEU A 146 -8.49 -13.84 1.10
N ALA A 147 -7.50 -14.29 1.86
CA ALA A 147 -7.60 -14.38 3.31
C ALA A 147 -8.00 -13.04 3.94
N GLU A 148 -8.88 -13.12 4.94
CA GLU A 148 -9.40 -11.96 5.67
C GLU A 148 -8.32 -11.35 6.58
N THR A 149 -7.48 -12.21 7.16
CA THR A 149 -6.34 -11.80 7.99
C THR A 149 -5.01 -12.09 7.29
N VAL A 150 -3.96 -11.39 7.70
CA VAL A 150 -2.63 -11.61 7.13
C VAL A 150 -2.09 -12.99 7.51
N GLU A 151 -2.39 -13.40 8.75
CA GLU A 151 -1.97 -14.65 9.35
C GLU A 151 -2.55 -15.87 8.60
N GLU A 152 -3.79 -15.80 8.14
CA GLU A 152 -4.46 -16.86 7.34
C GLU A 152 -4.01 -16.91 5.88
N SER A 153 -3.32 -15.87 5.39
CA SER A 153 -2.90 -15.82 3.98
C SER A 153 -1.83 -16.84 3.63
N ASN A 154 -1.07 -17.34 4.61
CA ASN A 154 0.12 -18.17 4.39
C ASN A 154 1.09 -17.51 3.39
N VAL A 155 1.39 -16.23 3.59
CA VAL A 155 2.11 -15.40 2.60
C VAL A 155 3.44 -16.01 2.14
N PHE A 156 4.17 -16.68 3.03
CA PHE A 156 5.48 -17.26 2.71
C PHE A 156 5.38 -18.55 1.87
N ALA A 157 4.19 -19.14 1.71
CA ALA A 157 3.99 -20.17 0.68
C ALA A 157 3.93 -19.57 -0.74
N GLY A 158 3.69 -18.26 -0.88
CA GLY A 158 3.66 -17.55 -2.16
C GLY A 158 5.01 -16.94 -2.56
N ASN A 159 5.05 -16.33 -3.74
CA ASN A 159 6.18 -15.54 -4.25
C ASN A 159 5.69 -14.20 -4.80
N VAL A 160 6.57 -13.21 -4.96
CA VAL A 160 6.22 -11.92 -5.59
C VAL A 160 6.52 -11.99 -7.09
N TRP A 161 5.58 -12.58 -7.84
CA TRP A 161 5.64 -12.63 -9.31
C TRP A 161 5.19 -11.32 -9.97
N GLU A 162 4.51 -10.44 -9.23
CA GLU A 162 3.99 -9.17 -9.76
C GLU A 162 5.09 -8.23 -10.24
N GLY A 163 6.30 -8.35 -9.71
CA GLY A 163 7.47 -7.63 -10.20
C GLY A 163 7.69 -7.84 -11.70
N GLU A 164 7.50 -9.07 -12.20
CA GLU A 164 7.67 -9.40 -13.61
C GLU A 164 6.64 -8.69 -14.50
N LEU A 165 5.38 -8.60 -14.06
CA LEU A 165 4.37 -7.84 -14.79
C LEU A 165 4.60 -6.33 -14.70
N LEU A 166 5.03 -5.82 -13.54
CA LEU A 166 5.34 -4.40 -13.37
C LEU A 166 6.53 -3.95 -14.23
N ARG A 167 7.47 -4.84 -14.53
CA ARG A 167 8.57 -4.60 -15.49
C ARG A 167 8.07 -4.42 -16.93
N LEU A 168 6.85 -4.86 -17.24
CA LEU A 168 6.20 -4.68 -18.54
C LEU A 168 5.17 -3.54 -18.54
N HIS A 169 5.04 -2.79 -17.43
CA HIS A 169 4.08 -1.70 -17.30
C HIS A 169 4.31 -0.61 -18.37
N TYR A 170 3.24 -0.03 -18.92
CA TYR A 170 3.32 0.95 -20.02
C TYR A 170 4.18 2.19 -19.64
N CYS A 171 4.02 2.70 -18.41
CA CYS A 171 4.80 3.83 -17.92
C CYS A 171 6.23 3.41 -17.54
N PRO A 172 7.29 4.05 -18.09
CA PRO A 172 8.68 3.76 -17.75
C PRO A 172 9.01 4.00 -16.28
N LYS A 173 8.41 5.02 -15.64
CA LYS A 173 8.69 5.33 -14.24
C LYS A 173 8.23 4.21 -13.31
N VAL A 174 7.10 3.55 -13.63
CA VAL A 174 6.60 2.42 -12.84
C VAL A 174 7.55 1.23 -12.95
N ARG A 175 8.08 0.96 -14.15
CA ARG A 175 9.09 -0.09 -14.36
C ARG A 175 10.34 0.16 -13.51
N GLU A 176 10.87 1.38 -13.52
CA GLU A 176 12.04 1.75 -12.71
C GLU A 176 11.75 1.65 -11.21
N ALA A 177 10.57 2.09 -10.76
CA ALA A 177 10.17 1.98 -9.35
C ALA A 177 10.07 0.53 -8.88
N ALA A 178 9.48 -0.36 -9.69
CA ALA A 178 9.41 -1.79 -9.38
C ALA A 178 10.80 -2.43 -9.30
N LYS A 179 11.69 -2.08 -10.25
CA LYS A 179 13.09 -2.51 -10.24
C LYS A 179 13.85 -2.01 -9.01
N GLU A 180 13.58 -0.80 -8.53
CA GLU A 180 14.19 -0.30 -7.28
C GLU A 180 13.83 -1.18 -6.09
N VAL A 181 12.57 -1.60 -5.96
CA VAL A 181 12.14 -2.51 -4.88
C VAL A 181 12.93 -3.82 -4.93
N GLU A 182 13.02 -4.44 -6.11
CA GLU A 182 13.77 -5.69 -6.34
C GLU A 182 15.25 -5.54 -5.97
N ASN A 183 15.90 -4.46 -6.42
CA ASN A 183 17.30 -4.19 -6.14
C ASN A 183 17.56 -4.04 -4.63
N VAL A 184 16.67 -3.35 -3.91
CA VAL A 184 16.80 -3.20 -2.47
C VAL A 184 16.68 -4.55 -1.78
N VAL A 185 15.69 -5.37 -2.16
CA VAL A 185 15.53 -6.71 -1.57
C VAL A 185 16.74 -7.60 -1.86
N ALA A 186 17.24 -7.59 -3.10
CA ALA A 186 18.41 -8.36 -3.50
C ALA A 186 19.71 -7.94 -2.76
N SER A 187 19.81 -6.68 -2.33
CA SER A 187 20.96 -6.19 -1.57
C SER A 187 20.99 -6.67 -0.11
N VAL A 188 19.89 -7.24 0.37
CA VAL A 188 19.74 -7.64 1.76
C VAL A 188 20.28 -9.07 1.92
N LYS A 189 21.41 -9.17 2.63
CA LYS A 189 21.97 -10.43 3.14
C LYS A 189 21.24 -10.93 4.37
#